data_AF-A0A5C3P491-F1
#
_entry.id   AF-A0A5C3P491-F1
#
_cell.length_a   1.000
_cell.length_b   1.000
_cell.length_c   1.000
_cell.angle_alpha   90.00
_cell.angle_beta   90.00
_cell.angle_gamma   90.00
#
_symmetry.space_group_name_H-M   'P 1'
#
loop_
_entity.id
_entity.type
_entity.pdbx_description
1 polymer ?
#
loop_
_entity_poly.entity_id
_entity_poly.type
_entity_poly.pdbx_seq_one_letter_code
_entity_poly.pdbx_strand_id
1 'polypeptide(L)'
;MSKAPAKKPSAAGGRKRKKSVVEPPAVRWPTIPVDMFGCDPDVAATSKIIKEDAVELYRLDDKELEGLDFERKPRERGGYYKQYVEREVEWRAWEKHGGPIGFWHFLKRLQEEFVKSDAQQKHFDLPRSYTLRQRYDLSKPTPPVLPDRYVGTPNKLQRVKDELPAWFWIACNLELNRVLENGELPTDIGVQRSTTMNRAAYFFSKNPRYVGRPEQPLGAGTSLAIGTLRSILRCAPSVPAEQSEWGKPVQGLVFHRSGPEDRGCYQWGREYLDRVFGALSRLIQEAGIGDRGWRSARWEVYYKYAASLRTGLKCVVVCDAHRHLAVRARTYIDRLRSGQR
;
A
#
# COMPACT_ATOMS: atom_id res chain seq x y z
N MET A 1 -51.99 -41.33 47.13
CA MET A 1 -51.10 -40.46 47.94
C MET A 1 -49.85 -40.16 47.10
N SER A 2 -49.83 -39.05 46.38
CA SER A 2 -48.71 -38.65 45.52
C SER A 2 -47.96 -37.47 46.15
N LYS A 3 -46.66 -37.65 46.44
CA LYS A 3 -45.78 -36.60 46.96
C LYS A 3 -45.25 -35.74 45.80
N ALA A 4 -45.48 -34.44 45.88
CA ALA A 4 -44.94 -33.45 44.97
C ALA A 4 -43.44 -33.16 45.28
N PRO A 5 -42.59 -32.91 44.26
CA PRO A 5 -41.18 -32.62 44.48
C PRO A 5 -40.93 -31.14 44.79
N ALA A 6 -40.03 -30.91 45.77
CA ALA A 6 -39.63 -29.60 46.26
C ALA A 6 -38.70 -28.86 45.29
N LYS A 7 -39.04 -27.60 44.98
CA LYS A 7 -38.22 -26.65 44.20
C LYS A 7 -37.00 -26.19 45.00
N LYS A 8 -35.80 -26.39 44.45
CA LYS A 8 -34.54 -25.81 44.98
C LYS A 8 -34.41 -24.32 44.60
N PRO A 9 -33.93 -23.46 45.51
CA PRO A 9 -33.70 -22.04 45.22
C PRO A 9 -32.47 -21.83 44.35
N SER A 10 -32.64 -21.03 43.30
CA SER A 10 -31.59 -20.59 42.36
C SER A 10 -30.73 -19.50 43.00
N ALA A 11 -29.44 -19.78 43.17
CA ALA A 11 -28.46 -18.81 43.65
C ALA A 11 -28.01 -17.89 42.50
N ALA A 12 -28.50 -16.65 42.49
CA ALA A 12 -28.09 -15.61 41.56
C ALA A 12 -26.68 -15.08 41.92
N GLY A 13 -25.65 -15.76 41.44
CA GLY A 13 -24.26 -15.31 41.52
C GLY A 13 -23.96 -14.24 40.47
N GLY A 14 -24.07 -12.96 40.84
CA GLY A 14 -23.69 -11.83 39.99
C GLY A 14 -22.18 -11.76 39.76
N ARG A 15 -21.69 -12.39 38.68
CA ARG A 15 -20.30 -12.21 38.20
C ARG A 15 -20.13 -10.77 37.69
N LYS A 16 -19.44 -9.93 38.48
CA LYS A 16 -18.93 -8.62 38.04
C LYS A 16 -18.04 -8.83 36.81
N ARG A 17 -18.52 -8.48 35.62
CA ARG A 17 -17.73 -8.48 34.38
C ARG A 17 -16.56 -7.52 34.57
N LYS A 18 -15.33 -8.04 34.60
CA LYS A 18 -14.11 -7.22 34.48
C LYS A 18 -14.23 -6.45 33.17
N LYS A 19 -14.23 -5.11 33.25
CA LYS A 19 -14.18 -4.22 32.09
C LYS A 19 -12.85 -4.53 31.39
N SER A 20 -12.90 -5.24 30.26
CA SER A 20 -11.73 -5.45 29.42
C SER A 20 -11.25 -4.07 28.98
N VAL A 21 -10.04 -3.70 29.38
CA VAL A 21 -9.36 -2.54 28.81
C VAL A 21 -9.17 -2.86 27.34
N VAL A 22 -9.95 -2.20 26.49
CA VAL A 22 -9.80 -2.33 25.04
C VAL A 22 -8.48 -1.67 24.70
N GLU A 23 -7.46 -2.47 24.40
CA GLU A 23 -6.22 -1.94 23.87
C GLU A 23 -6.52 -1.19 22.57
N PRO A 24 -6.03 0.05 22.41
CA PRO A 24 -6.20 0.78 21.17
C PRO A 24 -5.58 -0.04 20.03
N PRO A 25 -6.22 -0.07 18.84
CA PRO A 25 -5.70 -0.84 17.71
C PRO A 25 -4.27 -0.40 17.40
N ALA A 26 -3.37 -1.38 17.22
CA ALA A 26 -1.99 -1.11 16.88
C ALA A 26 -1.93 -0.25 15.62
N VAL A 27 -1.20 0.86 15.68
CA VAL A 27 -0.91 1.67 14.51
C VAL A 27 -0.18 0.76 13.53
N ARG A 28 -0.76 0.57 12.34
CA ARG A 28 -0.09 -0.09 11.22
C ARG A 28 0.26 0.97 10.20
N TRP A 29 1.41 0.83 9.56
CA TRP A 29 1.65 1.61 8.36
C TRP A 29 0.53 1.33 7.34
N PRO A 30 0.11 2.32 6.55
CA PRO A 30 -0.82 2.06 5.47
C PRO A 30 -0.24 0.94 4.59
N THR A 31 -1.02 -0.11 4.41
CA THR A 31 -0.67 -1.22 3.53
C THR A 31 -0.50 -0.65 2.13
N ILE A 32 0.67 -0.83 1.56
CA ILE A 32 0.92 -0.39 0.18
C ILE A 32 0.04 -1.26 -0.73
N PRO A 33 -0.73 -0.69 -1.67
CA PRO A 33 -1.58 -1.44 -2.58
C PRO A 33 -0.87 -2.58 -3.31
N VAL A 34 -1.68 -3.59 -3.64
CA VAL A 34 -1.39 -5.00 -3.96
C VAL A 34 -0.54 -5.27 -5.21
N ASP A 35 -0.29 -4.28 -6.06
CA ASP A 35 0.60 -4.45 -7.22
C ASP A 35 2.09 -4.38 -6.81
N MET A 36 2.48 -5.21 -5.84
CA MET A 36 3.78 -5.16 -5.15
C MET A 36 4.89 -5.90 -5.88
N PHE A 37 4.57 -6.82 -6.78
CA PHE A 37 5.58 -7.75 -7.30
C PHE A 37 6.17 -7.31 -8.63
N GLY A 38 5.62 -6.26 -9.26
CA GLY A 38 6.12 -5.77 -10.54
C GLY A 38 6.03 -6.82 -11.64
N CYS A 39 5.11 -7.79 -11.53
CA CYS A 39 4.99 -8.91 -12.47
C CYS A 39 3.55 -9.03 -12.98
N ASP A 40 3.41 -9.28 -14.27
CA ASP A 40 2.14 -9.53 -14.93
C ASP A 40 1.70 -10.99 -14.68
N PRO A 41 0.47 -11.20 -14.17
CA PRO A 41 -0.22 -12.49 -14.27
C PRO A 41 -0.24 -12.99 -15.71
N ASP A 42 0.10 -14.27 -15.92
CA ASP A 42 -0.10 -14.92 -17.21
C ASP A 42 -1.58 -15.26 -17.45
N VAL A 43 -2.39 -15.25 -16.39
CA VAL A 43 -3.83 -15.42 -16.46
C VAL A 43 -4.45 -14.27 -17.26
N ALA A 44 -5.21 -14.61 -18.30
CA ALA A 44 -5.94 -13.63 -19.10
C ALA A 44 -6.92 -12.82 -18.22
N ALA A 45 -7.06 -11.52 -18.50
CA ALA A 45 -7.94 -10.62 -17.72
C ALA A 45 -9.41 -11.08 -17.69
N THR A 46 -9.83 -11.82 -18.71
CA THR A 46 -11.18 -12.37 -18.87
C THR A 46 -11.34 -13.78 -18.31
N SER A 47 -10.26 -14.41 -17.83
CA SER A 47 -10.33 -15.75 -17.25
C SER A 47 -11.13 -15.74 -15.96
N LYS A 48 -11.96 -16.75 -15.78
CA LYS A 48 -12.88 -16.88 -14.65
C LYS A 48 -12.67 -18.21 -13.96
N ILE A 49 -12.78 -18.22 -12.63
CA ILE A 49 -12.62 -19.40 -11.79
C ILE A 49 -13.78 -19.51 -10.79
N ILE A 50 -14.27 -20.72 -10.53
CA ILE A 50 -15.31 -20.92 -9.50
C ILE A 50 -14.71 -20.86 -8.10
N LYS A 51 -15.53 -20.59 -7.09
CA LYS A 51 -15.09 -20.49 -5.70
C LYS A 51 -14.34 -21.74 -5.24
N GLU A 52 -14.87 -22.91 -5.55
CA GLU A 52 -14.31 -24.20 -5.14
C GLU A 52 -12.87 -24.36 -5.66
N ASP A 53 -12.66 -24.11 -6.95
CA ASP A 53 -11.33 -24.15 -7.59
C ASP A 53 -10.40 -23.05 -7.07
N ALA A 54 -10.91 -21.86 -6.76
CA ALA A 54 -10.10 -20.79 -6.16
C ALA A 54 -9.55 -21.21 -4.79
N VAL A 55 -10.39 -21.83 -3.96
CA VAL A 55 -9.98 -22.37 -2.64
C VAL A 55 -9.00 -23.52 -2.82
N GLU A 56 -9.28 -24.44 -3.75
CA GLU A 56 -8.47 -25.63 -3.94
C GLU A 56 -7.13 -25.35 -4.62
N LEU A 57 -7.13 -24.71 -5.80
CA LEU A 57 -5.94 -24.51 -6.61
C LEU A 57 -5.03 -23.41 -6.04
N TYR A 58 -5.63 -22.31 -5.55
CA TYR A 58 -4.89 -21.17 -5.03
C TYR A 58 -4.68 -21.20 -3.51
N ARG A 59 -5.22 -22.23 -2.84
CA ARG A 59 -5.11 -22.45 -1.38
C ARG A 59 -5.55 -21.23 -0.57
N LEU A 60 -6.57 -20.54 -1.06
CA LEU A 60 -7.21 -19.42 -0.39
C LEU A 60 -8.37 -19.89 0.48
N ASP A 61 -8.61 -19.23 1.61
CA ASP A 61 -9.80 -19.45 2.41
C ASP A 61 -10.93 -18.47 2.03
N ASP A 62 -12.13 -18.71 2.59
CA ASP A 62 -13.30 -17.88 2.32
C ASP A 62 -13.11 -16.41 2.69
N LYS A 63 -12.32 -16.12 3.73
CA LYS A 63 -12.06 -14.76 4.21
C LYS A 63 -11.09 -14.04 3.28
N GLU A 64 -10.10 -14.76 2.75
CA GLU A 64 -9.15 -14.24 1.78
C GLU A 64 -9.83 -13.94 0.45
N LEU A 65 -10.95 -14.58 0.12
CA LEU A 65 -11.78 -14.24 -1.05
C LEU A 65 -12.77 -13.08 -0.78
N GLU A 66 -12.89 -12.59 0.45
CA GLU A 66 -13.74 -11.43 0.75
C GLU A 66 -13.19 -10.16 0.08
N GLY A 67 -14.11 -9.38 -0.50
CA GLY A 67 -13.80 -8.15 -1.21
C GLY A 67 -13.37 -8.33 -2.67
N LEU A 68 -13.24 -9.55 -3.18
CA LEU A 68 -13.10 -9.79 -4.62
C LEU A 68 -14.46 -9.71 -5.33
N ASP A 69 -14.47 -9.14 -6.52
CA ASP A 69 -15.67 -9.09 -7.35
C ASP A 69 -15.99 -10.48 -7.91
N PHE A 70 -17.29 -10.83 -7.92
CA PHE A 70 -17.74 -12.13 -8.42
C PHE A 70 -19.10 -12.04 -9.13
N GLU A 71 -19.26 -12.89 -10.13
CA GLU A 71 -20.54 -13.14 -10.78
C GLU A 71 -21.25 -14.31 -10.09
N ARG A 72 -22.56 -14.20 -9.89
CA ARG A 72 -23.40 -15.33 -9.47
C ARG A 72 -23.92 -16.04 -10.71
N LYS A 73 -23.62 -17.33 -10.85
CA LYS A 73 -24.14 -18.16 -11.95
C LYS A 73 -25.05 -19.25 -11.41
N PRO A 74 -26.22 -19.51 -12.03
CA PRO A 74 -27.10 -20.58 -11.61
C PRO A 74 -26.45 -21.95 -11.87
N ARG A 75 -26.75 -22.94 -11.02
CA ARG A 75 -26.44 -24.36 -11.28
C ARG A 75 -27.62 -25.03 -11.96
N GLU A 76 -27.36 -26.02 -12.82
CA GLU A 76 -28.40 -26.79 -13.52
C GLU A 76 -29.38 -27.48 -12.56
N ARG A 77 -28.88 -27.96 -11.41
CA ARG A 77 -29.67 -28.66 -10.38
C ARG A 77 -30.27 -27.72 -9.31
N GLY A 78 -30.32 -26.41 -9.60
CA GLY A 78 -30.75 -25.39 -8.66
C GLY A 78 -29.61 -24.87 -7.78
N GLY A 79 -29.79 -23.64 -7.29
CA GLY A 79 -28.76 -22.90 -6.55
C GLY A 79 -27.86 -22.05 -7.44
N TYR A 80 -26.86 -21.42 -6.83
CA TYR A 80 -25.90 -20.55 -7.52
C TYR A 80 -24.49 -20.84 -7.03
N TYR A 81 -23.50 -20.63 -7.89
CA TYR A 81 -22.09 -20.58 -7.50
C TYR A 81 -21.51 -19.19 -7.78
N LYS A 82 -20.41 -18.88 -7.09
CA LYS A 82 -19.66 -17.64 -7.30
C LYS A 82 -18.55 -17.92 -8.30
N GLN A 83 -18.41 -17.04 -9.29
CA GLN A 83 -17.38 -17.08 -10.30
C GLN A 83 -16.56 -15.79 -10.23
N TYR A 84 -15.28 -15.92 -9.90
CA TYR A 84 -14.34 -14.82 -9.69
C TYR A 84 -13.51 -14.57 -10.95
N VAL A 85 -12.91 -13.39 -11.06
CA VAL A 85 -11.85 -13.13 -12.04
C VAL A 85 -10.58 -13.84 -11.56
N GLU A 86 -10.10 -14.83 -12.32
CA GLU A 86 -8.99 -15.69 -11.88
C GLU A 86 -7.70 -14.90 -11.62
N ARG A 87 -7.47 -13.85 -12.41
CA ARG A 87 -6.34 -12.95 -12.20
C ARG A 87 -6.32 -12.30 -10.81
N GLU A 88 -7.48 -11.90 -10.29
CA GLU A 88 -7.58 -11.30 -8.96
C GLU A 88 -7.37 -12.33 -7.85
N VAL A 89 -7.83 -13.56 -8.07
CA VAL A 89 -7.58 -14.71 -7.19
C VAL A 89 -6.08 -15.02 -7.13
N GLU A 90 -5.40 -15.06 -8.29
CA GLU A 90 -3.96 -15.29 -8.37
C GLU A 90 -3.18 -14.19 -7.61
N TRP A 91 -3.56 -12.91 -7.79
CA TRP A 91 -2.98 -11.82 -7.03
C TRP A 91 -3.17 -11.96 -5.52
N ARG A 92 -4.36 -12.33 -5.06
CA ARG A 92 -4.62 -12.56 -3.64
C ARG A 92 -3.77 -13.71 -3.07
N ALA A 93 -3.52 -14.75 -3.86
CA ALA A 93 -2.58 -15.81 -3.50
C ALA A 93 -1.13 -15.30 -3.43
N TRP A 94 -0.72 -14.45 -4.36
CA TRP A 94 0.61 -13.82 -4.29
C TRP A 94 0.75 -12.95 -3.05
N GLU A 95 -0.26 -12.16 -2.66
CA GLU A 95 -0.22 -11.39 -1.42
C GLU A 95 0.01 -12.27 -0.19
N LYS A 96 -0.74 -13.37 -0.10
CA LYS A 96 -0.66 -14.33 1.00
C LYS A 96 0.73 -14.96 1.11
N HIS A 97 1.34 -15.27 -0.02
CA HIS A 97 2.57 -16.05 -0.08
C HIS A 97 3.83 -15.23 -0.36
N GLY A 98 3.77 -13.90 -0.35
CA GLY A 98 4.94 -13.04 -0.55
C GLY A 98 5.40 -12.93 -2.00
N GLY A 99 4.47 -13.07 -2.95
CA GLY A 99 4.67 -12.87 -4.37
C GLY A 99 4.51 -14.12 -5.21
N PRO A 100 4.63 -13.99 -6.54
CA PRO A 100 4.60 -15.12 -7.47
C PRO A 100 5.67 -16.18 -7.16
N ILE A 101 6.87 -15.73 -6.75
CA ILE A 101 7.97 -16.64 -6.39
C ILE A 101 7.69 -17.35 -5.06
N GLY A 102 7.17 -16.62 -4.06
CA GLY A 102 6.80 -17.22 -2.79
C GLY A 102 5.65 -18.22 -2.93
N PHE A 103 4.67 -17.90 -3.79
CA PHE A 103 3.59 -18.82 -4.13
C PHE A 103 4.08 -20.04 -4.92
N TRP A 104 5.03 -19.87 -5.85
CA TRP A 104 5.71 -20.98 -6.54
C TRP A 104 6.38 -21.94 -5.55
N HIS A 105 7.17 -21.43 -4.59
CA HIS A 105 7.81 -22.27 -3.58
C HIS A 105 6.79 -23.01 -2.71
N PHE A 106 5.70 -22.34 -2.37
CA PHE A 106 4.61 -22.94 -1.61
C PHE A 106 3.96 -24.11 -2.37
N LEU A 107 3.59 -23.91 -3.64
CA LEU A 107 3.01 -24.98 -4.45
C LEU A 107 4.00 -26.12 -4.72
N LYS A 108 5.29 -25.80 -4.95
CA LYS A 108 6.36 -26.79 -5.14
C LYS A 108 6.47 -27.72 -3.93
N ARG A 109 6.47 -27.16 -2.72
CA ARG A 109 6.51 -27.95 -1.48
C ARG A 109 5.29 -28.86 -1.35
N LEU A 110 4.08 -28.35 -1.64
CA LEU A 110 2.87 -29.17 -1.60
C LEU A 110 2.91 -30.31 -2.62
N GLN A 111 3.44 -30.06 -3.82
CA GLN A 111 3.62 -31.10 -4.84
C GLN A 111 4.60 -32.18 -4.36
N GLU A 112 5.72 -31.80 -3.74
CA GLU A 112 6.70 -32.74 -3.19
C GLU A 112 6.13 -33.57 -2.04
N GLU A 113 5.36 -32.95 -1.14
CA GLU A 113 4.63 -33.64 -0.06
C GLU A 113 3.60 -34.62 -0.63
N PHE A 114 2.88 -34.22 -1.68
CA PHE A 114 1.92 -35.07 -2.36
C PHE A 114 2.58 -36.30 -2.99
N VAL A 115 3.72 -36.14 -3.67
CA VAL A 115 4.49 -37.25 -4.26
C VAL A 115 5.03 -38.20 -3.18
N LYS A 116 5.39 -37.69 -2.00
CA LYS A 116 5.84 -38.51 -0.87
C LYS A 116 4.70 -39.27 -0.21
N SER A 117 3.50 -38.71 -0.22
CA SER A 117 2.32 -39.42 0.27
C SER A 117 1.98 -40.55 -0.71
N ASP A 118 1.63 -41.73 -0.21
CA ASP A 118 1.25 -42.89 -1.03
C ASP A 118 -0.09 -42.69 -1.78
N ALA A 119 -0.55 -41.44 -1.88
CA ALA A 119 -1.70 -40.99 -2.65
C ALA A 119 -1.41 -40.93 -4.16
N GLN A 120 -0.55 -41.81 -4.67
CA GLN A 120 -0.09 -41.84 -6.07
C GLN A 120 -1.22 -42.00 -7.09
N GLN A 121 -2.42 -42.43 -6.66
CA GLN A 121 -3.57 -42.57 -7.52
C GLN A 121 -4.28 -41.24 -7.86
N LYS A 122 -4.06 -40.18 -7.08
CA LYS A 122 -4.69 -38.87 -7.33
C LYS A 122 -3.75 -37.96 -8.14
N HIS A 123 -4.33 -37.08 -8.95
CA HIS A 123 -3.59 -36.02 -9.61
C HIS A 123 -3.43 -34.82 -8.66
N PHE A 124 -2.29 -34.14 -8.71
CA PHE A 124 -2.09 -32.89 -7.96
C PHE A 124 -2.53 -31.71 -8.82
N ASP A 125 -3.72 -31.19 -8.55
CA ASP A 125 -4.28 -30.10 -9.34
C ASP A 125 -3.54 -28.78 -9.10
N LEU A 126 -3.28 -28.05 -10.20
CA LEU A 126 -2.47 -26.85 -10.23
C LEU A 126 -3.22 -25.71 -10.92
N PRO A 127 -3.01 -24.46 -10.47
CA PRO A 127 -3.43 -23.29 -11.25
C PRO A 127 -2.81 -23.30 -12.64
N ARG A 128 -3.54 -22.76 -13.63
CA ARG A 128 -3.12 -22.80 -15.03
C ARG A 128 -1.69 -22.29 -15.24
N SER A 129 -1.33 -21.14 -14.64
CA SER A 129 0.00 -20.51 -14.79
C SER A 129 1.17 -21.35 -14.24
N TYR A 130 0.89 -22.38 -13.45
CA TYR A 130 1.87 -23.22 -12.74
C TYR A 130 1.98 -24.64 -13.34
N THR A 131 1.24 -24.90 -14.42
CA THR A 131 1.29 -26.16 -15.16
C THR A 131 2.57 -26.27 -16.02
N LEU A 132 2.82 -27.47 -16.57
CA LEU A 132 3.98 -27.76 -17.40
C LEU A 132 4.09 -26.78 -18.58
N ARG A 133 5.31 -26.31 -18.86
CA ARG A 133 5.66 -25.34 -19.92
C ARG A 133 5.11 -23.93 -19.73
N GLN A 134 4.48 -23.62 -18.61
CA GLN A 134 4.07 -22.25 -18.30
C GLN A 134 5.21 -21.48 -17.63
N ARG A 135 5.03 -20.17 -17.39
CA ARG A 135 6.06 -19.32 -16.76
C ARG A 135 6.41 -19.84 -15.37
N TYR A 136 5.43 -20.24 -14.59
CA TYR A 136 5.60 -20.74 -13.22
C TYR A 136 5.65 -22.27 -13.14
N ASP A 137 6.11 -22.93 -14.19
CA ASP A 137 6.21 -24.39 -14.28
C ASP A 137 6.92 -25.00 -13.06
N LEU A 138 6.17 -25.77 -12.27
CA LEU A 138 6.64 -26.41 -11.05
C LEU A 138 7.54 -27.63 -11.31
N SER A 139 7.63 -28.13 -12.55
CA SER A 139 8.59 -29.21 -12.88
C SER A 139 10.04 -28.73 -12.83
N LYS A 140 10.28 -27.42 -12.93
CA LYS A 140 11.62 -26.83 -12.89
C LYS A 140 12.22 -26.90 -11.48
N PRO A 141 13.56 -26.98 -11.36
CA PRO A 141 14.23 -26.99 -10.06
C PRO A 141 14.27 -25.61 -9.39
N THR A 142 14.19 -24.55 -10.18
CA THR A 142 14.25 -23.16 -9.71
C THR A 142 13.04 -22.38 -10.20
N PRO A 143 12.55 -21.39 -9.42
CA PRO A 143 11.48 -20.52 -9.86
C PRO A 143 11.90 -19.68 -11.08
N PRO A 144 10.95 -19.16 -11.88
CA PRO A 144 11.28 -18.26 -12.98
C PRO A 144 11.89 -16.96 -12.48
N VAL A 145 12.83 -16.40 -13.25
CA VAL A 145 13.27 -15.02 -13.07
C VAL A 145 12.22 -14.11 -13.69
N LEU A 146 11.56 -13.30 -12.89
CA LEU A 146 10.52 -12.40 -13.36
C LEU A 146 11.11 -11.02 -13.65
N PRO A 147 10.92 -10.47 -14.86
CA PRO A 147 11.30 -9.10 -15.13
C PRO A 147 10.41 -8.17 -14.29
N ASP A 148 11.02 -7.16 -13.67
CA ASP A 148 10.24 -6.09 -13.05
C ASP A 148 9.65 -5.21 -14.17
N ARG A 149 8.32 -5.23 -14.30
CA ARG A 149 7.55 -4.45 -15.27
C ARG A 149 7.86 -2.95 -15.19
N TYR A 150 8.22 -2.46 -14.01
CA TYR A 150 8.56 -1.05 -13.78
C TYR A 150 10.02 -0.73 -14.12
N VAL A 151 10.85 -1.74 -14.35
CA VAL A 151 12.22 -1.60 -14.86
C VAL A 151 12.23 -1.54 -16.39
N GLY A 152 11.27 -2.24 -17.03
CA GLY A 152 10.97 -2.20 -18.45
C GLY A 152 12.07 -2.84 -19.30
N THR A 153 11.86 -2.89 -20.61
CA THR A 153 12.80 -3.51 -21.54
C THR A 153 13.42 -2.48 -22.49
N PRO A 154 14.75 -2.49 -22.71
CA PRO A 154 15.78 -3.20 -21.94
C PRO A 154 16.11 -2.44 -20.64
N ASN A 155 15.85 -3.06 -19.48
CA ASN A 155 16.21 -2.69 -18.11
C ASN A 155 16.47 -1.19 -17.80
N LYS A 156 15.66 -0.29 -18.36
CA LYS A 156 15.95 1.16 -18.42
C LYS A 156 16.05 1.76 -17.02
N LEU A 157 15.27 1.23 -16.08
CA LEU A 157 15.23 1.72 -14.70
C LEU A 157 15.85 0.77 -13.66
N GLN A 158 16.61 -0.25 -14.09
CA GLN A 158 17.21 -1.19 -13.14
C GLN A 158 18.13 -0.48 -12.15
N ARG A 159 19.03 0.37 -12.66
CA ARG A 159 19.91 1.21 -11.82
C ARG A 159 19.11 2.06 -10.82
N VAL A 160 18.01 2.66 -11.27
CA VAL A 160 17.18 3.53 -10.43
C VAL A 160 16.46 2.72 -9.34
N LYS A 161 16.02 1.50 -9.66
CA LYS A 161 15.46 0.56 -8.69
C LYS A 161 16.48 0.21 -7.61
N ASP A 162 17.72 -0.07 -8.00
CA ASP A 162 18.79 -0.45 -7.07
C ASP A 162 19.22 0.73 -6.17
N GLU A 163 19.09 1.97 -6.64
CA GLU A 163 19.39 3.18 -5.87
C GLU A 163 18.26 3.59 -4.90
N LEU A 164 17.03 3.09 -5.09
CA LEU A 164 15.87 3.49 -4.31
C LEU A 164 15.52 2.48 -3.20
N PRO A 165 15.06 2.95 -2.02
CA PRO A 165 14.46 2.06 -1.03
C PRO A 165 13.25 1.31 -1.63
N ALA A 166 13.14 0.01 -1.38
CA ALA A 166 12.07 -0.83 -1.94
C ALA A 166 10.66 -0.25 -1.69
N TRP A 167 10.37 0.21 -0.47
CA TRP A 167 9.09 0.82 -0.14
C TRP A 167 8.78 2.07 -0.98
N PHE A 168 9.81 2.83 -1.35
CA PHE A 168 9.67 4.06 -2.13
C PHE A 168 9.53 3.76 -3.61
N TRP A 169 10.30 2.79 -4.14
CA TRP A 169 10.12 2.27 -5.49
C TRP A 169 8.66 1.88 -5.74
N ILE A 170 8.07 1.12 -4.82
CA ILE A 170 6.67 0.68 -4.92
C ILE A 170 5.72 1.88 -4.83
N ALA A 171 5.88 2.73 -3.81
CA ALA A 171 5.01 3.90 -3.62
C ALA A 171 5.03 4.86 -4.82
N CYS A 172 6.21 5.09 -5.42
CA CYS A 172 6.35 5.89 -6.64
C CYS A 172 5.64 5.26 -7.83
N ASN A 173 5.85 3.97 -8.06
CA ASN A 173 5.26 3.30 -9.21
C ASN A 173 3.72 3.26 -9.11
N LEU A 174 3.17 3.04 -7.91
CA LEU A 174 1.72 3.13 -7.69
C LEU A 174 1.17 4.52 -7.99
N GLU A 175 1.83 5.57 -7.50
CA GLU A 175 1.39 6.94 -7.76
C GLU A 175 1.55 7.30 -9.25
N LEU A 176 2.61 6.80 -9.91
CA LEU A 176 2.81 6.97 -11.34
C LEU A 176 1.75 6.24 -12.17
N ASN A 177 1.34 5.03 -11.78
CA ASN A 177 0.22 4.34 -12.42
C ASN A 177 -1.06 5.16 -12.28
N ARG A 178 -1.34 5.66 -11.07
CA ARG A 178 -2.52 6.50 -10.81
C ARG A 178 -2.56 7.75 -11.69
N VAL A 179 -1.41 8.40 -11.90
CA VAL A 179 -1.34 9.70 -12.60
C VAL A 179 -1.14 9.55 -14.11
N LEU A 180 -0.34 8.60 -14.56
CA LEU A 180 0.01 8.43 -15.98
C LEU A 180 -0.95 7.49 -16.72
N GLU A 181 -1.45 6.48 -16.03
CA GLU A 181 -2.20 5.36 -16.63
C GLU A 181 -3.63 5.28 -16.09
N ASN A 182 -4.13 6.33 -15.42
CA ASN A 182 -5.43 6.32 -14.72
C ASN A 182 -5.58 5.15 -13.70
N GLY A 183 -4.47 4.67 -13.16
CA GLY A 183 -4.41 3.50 -12.27
C GLY A 183 -4.14 2.18 -12.98
N GLU A 184 -4.14 2.17 -14.32
CA GLU A 184 -3.74 1.00 -15.10
C GLU A 184 -2.22 0.78 -15.06
N LEU A 185 -1.81 -0.37 -15.59
CA LEU A 185 -0.44 -0.84 -15.55
C LEU A 185 0.27 -0.41 -16.84
N PRO A 186 1.50 0.14 -16.75
CA PRO A 186 2.20 0.64 -17.92
C PRO A 186 2.56 -0.53 -18.86
N THR A 187 2.23 -0.39 -20.14
CA THR A 187 2.66 -1.35 -21.18
C THR A 187 4.08 -1.07 -21.68
N ASP A 188 4.55 0.18 -21.57
CA ASP A 188 5.95 0.60 -21.78
C ASP A 188 6.34 1.65 -20.74
N ILE A 189 7.64 1.73 -20.45
CA ILE A 189 8.20 2.82 -19.65
C ILE A 189 8.33 4.05 -20.52
N GLY A 190 7.26 4.86 -20.50
CA GLY A 190 7.28 6.18 -21.08
C GLY A 190 8.38 7.08 -20.49
N VAL A 191 8.83 8.04 -21.30
CA VAL A 191 9.87 9.04 -20.92
C VAL A 191 9.54 9.74 -19.60
N GLN A 192 8.27 9.98 -19.32
CA GLN A 192 7.80 10.63 -18.10
C GLN A 192 8.08 9.79 -16.84
N ARG A 193 7.78 8.48 -16.86
CA ARG A 193 8.08 7.55 -15.74
C ARG A 193 9.58 7.53 -15.48
N SER A 194 10.38 7.34 -16.54
CA SER A 194 11.83 7.32 -16.41
C SER A 194 12.39 8.61 -15.82
N THR A 195 11.96 9.77 -16.33
CA THR A 195 12.40 11.07 -15.81
C THR A 195 12.02 11.25 -14.35
N THR A 196 10.81 10.88 -13.95
CA THR A 196 10.34 11.00 -12.56
C THR A 196 11.12 10.07 -11.63
N MET A 197 11.34 8.81 -12.02
CA MET A 197 12.08 7.85 -11.20
C MET A 197 13.55 8.25 -11.03
N ASN A 198 14.19 8.80 -12.07
CA ASN A 198 15.54 9.35 -11.95
C ASN A 198 15.61 10.55 -10.97
N ARG A 199 14.60 11.42 -10.96
CA ARG A 199 14.52 12.52 -9.98
C ARG A 199 14.31 12.01 -8.56
N ALA A 200 13.52 10.96 -8.39
CA ALA A 200 13.36 10.28 -7.12
C ALA A 200 14.70 9.73 -6.60
N ALA A 201 15.44 8.99 -7.43
CA ALA A 201 16.77 8.48 -7.04
C ALA A 201 17.74 9.63 -6.70
N TYR A 202 17.75 10.69 -7.51
CA TYR A 202 18.54 11.88 -7.20
C TYR A 202 18.18 12.49 -5.84
N PHE A 203 16.88 12.60 -5.51
CA PHE A 203 16.44 13.10 -4.20
C PHE A 203 17.01 12.27 -3.05
N PHE A 204 16.97 10.93 -3.12
CA PHE A 204 17.53 10.07 -2.08
C PHE A 204 19.05 10.14 -1.98
N SER A 205 19.74 10.26 -3.12
CA SER A 205 21.19 10.46 -3.14
C SER A 205 21.60 11.74 -2.38
N LYS A 206 20.76 12.79 -2.43
CA LYS A 206 20.99 14.06 -1.73
C LYS A 206 20.40 14.09 -0.33
N ASN A 207 19.49 13.18 0.01
CA ASN A 207 18.80 13.16 1.28
C ASN A 207 18.79 11.75 1.90
N PRO A 208 19.97 11.17 2.21
CA PRO A 208 20.10 9.79 2.68
C PRO A 208 19.32 9.55 3.99
N ARG A 209 19.05 10.61 4.75
CA ARG A 209 18.21 10.53 5.96
C ARG A 209 16.85 9.90 5.71
N TYR A 210 16.26 9.97 4.51
CA TYR A 210 14.94 9.39 4.23
C TYR A 210 15.00 7.92 3.76
N VAL A 211 16.18 7.35 3.51
CA VAL A 211 16.33 5.96 3.05
C VAL A 211 15.80 4.97 4.10
N GLY A 212 16.17 5.19 5.37
CA GLY A 212 15.79 4.33 6.49
C GLY A 212 14.37 4.58 6.99
N ARG A 213 13.36 4.07 6.26
CA ARG A 213 12.01 3.89 6.80
C ARG A 213 11.97 2.60 7.62
N PRO A 214 11.69 2.68 8.93
CA PRO A 214 11.56 1.48 9.77
C PRO A 214 10.39 0.62 9.30
N GLU A 215 10.58 -0.70 9.29
CA GLU A 215 9.56 -1.67 8.89
C GLU A 215 8.32 -1.61 9.78
N GLN A 216 8.54 -1.33 11.07
CA GLN A 216 7.49 -1.20 12.05
C GLN A 216 7.36 0.25 12.53
N PRO A 217 6.15 0.72 12.85
CA PRO A 217 5.96 2.00 13.52
C PRO A 217 6.58 1.99 14.91
N LEU A 218 6.54 3.12 15.62
CA LEU A 218 6.98 3.12 17.02
C LEU A 218 6.23 2.01 17.76
N GLY A 219 6.94 1.21 18.55
CA GLY A 219 6.31 0.14 19.31
C GLY A 219 5.14 0.68 20.15
N ALA A 220 4.23 -0.20 20.58
CA ALA A 220 3.18 0.15 21.54
C ALA A 220 3.73 0.50 22.95
N GLY A 221 5.03 0.78 23.06
CA GLY A 221 5.72 1.03 24.31
C GLY A 221 5.07 2.14 25.12
N THR A 222 5.10 1.97 26.43
CA THR A 222 4.47 2.81 27.45
C THR A 222 5.17 4.15 27.70
N SER A 223 6.11 4.58 26.84
CA SER A 223 6.74 5.90 27.00
C SER A 223 5.69 6.99 26.91
N LEU A 224 5.68 7.85 27.93
CA LEU A 224 4.78 9.00 28.03
C LEU A 224 4.97 9.95 26.83
N ALA A 225 6.20 10.12 26.33
CA ALA A 225 6.46 10.93 25.14
C ALA A 225 5.81 10.35 23.88
N ILE A 226 5.88 9.02 23.67
CA ILE A 226 5.22 8.36 22.52
C ILE A 226 3.71 8.56 22.60
N GLY A 227 3.11 8.34 23.78
CA GLY A 227 1.67 8.56 23.99
C GLY A 227 1.26 10.02 23.75
N THR A 228 2.09 10.97 24.20
CA THR A 228 1.85 12.41 24.02
C THR A 228 1.88 12.79 22.54
N LEU A 229 2.92 12.37 21.79
CA LEU A 229 3.02 12.62 20.35
C LEU A 229 1.79 12.08 19.61
N ARG A 230 1.42 10.82 19.87
CA ARG A 230 0.27 10.18 19.23
C ARG A 230 -1.06 10.87 19.56
N SER A 231 -1.23 11.33 20.80
CA SER A 231 -2.41 12.11 21.19
C SER A 231 -2.51 13.42 20.40
N ILE A 232 -1.39 14.15 20.25
CA ILE A 232 -1.33 15.38 19.45
C ILE A 232 -1.61 15.09 17.97
N LEU A 233 -0.97 14.04 17.43
CA LEU A 233 -1.19 13.61 16.05
C LEU A 233 -2.65 13.21 15.80
N ARG A 234 -3.31 12.52 16.73
CA ARG A 234 -4.74 12.18 16.61
C ARG A 234 -5.64 13.41 16.42
N CYS A 235 -5.27 14.52 17.04
CA CYS A 235 -5.96 15.81 16.92
C CYS A 235 -5.48 16.66 15.72
N ALA A 236 -4.79 16.08 14.73
CA ALA A 236 -4.30 16.84 13.59
C ALA A 236 -5.46 17.49 12.81
N PRO A 237 -5.36 18.81 12.53
CA PRO A 237 -6.33 19.50 11.69
C PRO A 237 -6.27 18.91 10.27
N SER A 238 -7.45 18.73 9.66
CA SER A 238 -7.60 18.08 8.36
C SER A 238 -8.26 19.01 7.36
N VAL A 239 -7.91 18.86 6.07
CA VAL A 239 -8.50 19.67 5.00
C VAL A 239 -9.98 19.36 4.82
N PRO A 240 -10.77 20.32 4.29
CA PRO A 240 -12.17 20.09 3.98
C PRO A 240 -12.36 18.88 3.07
N ALA A 241 -13.48 18.17 3.26
CA ALA A 241 -13.77 16.99 2.48
C ALA A 241 -14.11 17.34 1.02
N GLU A 242 -14.76 18.48 0.81
CA GLU A 242 -15.19 18.96 -0.50
C GLU A 242 -14.17 19.92 -1.11
N GLN A 243 -13.94 19.78 -2.42
CA GLN A 243 -12.99 20.63 -3.13
C GLN A 243 -13.48 22.08 -3.27
N SER A 244 -14.80 22.28 -3.26
CA SER A 244 -15.49 23.59 -3.25
C SER A 244 -15.13 24.46 -2.03
N GLU A 245 -14.64 23.85 -0.96
CA GLU A 245 -14.28 24.53 0.28
C GLU A 245 -12.78 24.85 0.39
N TRP A 246 -12.01 24.56 -0.67
CA TRP A 246 -10.58 24.89 -0.69
C TRP A 246 -10.38 26.41 -0.68
N GLY A 247 -9.39 26.85 0.09
CA GLY A 247 -9.10 28.27 0.31
C GLY A 247 -9.88 28.93 1.44
N LYS A 248 -10.94 28.30 1.97
CA LYS A 248 -11.65 28.81 3.15
C LYS A 248 -10.77 28.67 4.41
N PRO A 249 -10.87 29.57 5.40
CA PRO A 249 -10.18 29.40 6.67
C PRO A 249 -10.60 28.10 7.37
N VAL A 250 -9.64 27.30 7.81
CA VAL A 250 -9.86 26.07 8.58
C VAL A 250 -9.04 26.15 9.86
N GLN A 251 -9.67 25.90 11.02
CA GLN A 251 -8.99 26.01 12.30
C GLN A 251 -7.75 25.10 12.36
N GLY A 252 -6.60 25.70 12.69
CA GLY A 252 -5.33 24.98 12.79
C GLY A 252 -4.64 24.71 11.44
N LEU A 253 -5.19 25.19 10.32
CA LEU A 253 -4.52 25.15 9.01
C LEU A 253 -4.24 26.56 8.49
N VAL A 254 -3.21 26.66 7.65
CA VAL A 254 -2.88 27.87 6.89
C VAL A 254 -2.97 27.53 5.41
N PHE A 255 -3.73 28.32 4.64
CA PHE A 255 -3.83 28.16 3.20
C PHE A 255 -2.81 29.04 2.48
N HIS A 256 -1.93 28.43 1.69
CA HIS A 256 -0.95 29.12 0.87
C HIS A 256 -1.37 29.09 -0.59
N ARG A 257 -1.75 30.25 -1.14
CA ARG A 257 -1.97 30.44 -2.58
C ARG A 257 -0.62 30.46 -3.31
N SER A 258 -0.54 29.72 -4.41
CA SER A 258 0.65 29.62 -5.27
C SER A 258 0.28 29.96 -6.70
N GLY A 259 0.69 31.16 -7.14
CA GLY A 259 0.56 31.61 -8.53
C GLY A 259 -0.82 32.15 -8.91
N PRO A 260 -0.98 32.58 -10.18
CA PRO A 260 -2.19 33.25 -10.68
C PRO A 260 -3.39 32.34 -10.88
N GLU A 261 -3.20 31.01 -10.89
CA GLU A 261 -4.26 30.03 -11.17
C GLU A 261 -5.07 29.62 -9.91
N ASP A 262 -5.00 30.39 -8.84
CA ASP A 262 -5.62 30.13 -7.52
C ASP A 262 -5.35 28.70 -6.97
N ARG A 263 -4.28 28.05 -7.43
CA ARG A 263 -3.82 26.79 -6.87
C ARG A 263 -3.24 27.10 -5.51
N GLY A 264 -3.85 26.57 -4.45
CA GLY A 264 -3.29 26.67 -3.11
C GLY A 264 -3.16 25.33 -2.42
N CYS A 265 -2.42 25.31 -1.33
CA CYS A 265 -2.29 24.15 -0.47
C CYS A 265 -2.48 24.55 0.98
N TYR A 266 -3.12 23.67 1.76
CA TYR A 266 -3.13 23.80 3.20
C TYR A 266 -1.84 23.24 3.79
N GLN A 267 -1.39 23.89 4.86
CA GLN A 267 -0.34 23.39 5.74
C GLN A 267 -0.85 23.43 7.18
N TRP A 268 -0.30 22.60 8.05
CA TRP A 268 -0.55 22.73 9.49
C TRP A 268 -0.10 24.11 9.97
N GLY A 269 -0.94 24.77 10.76
CA GLY A 269 -0.64 26.07 11.33
C GLY A 269 0.46 26.00 12.38
N ARG A 270 1.10 27.15 12.60
CA ARG A 270 2.25 27.31 13.51
C ARG A 270 1.96 26.74 14.91
N GLU A 271 0.81 27.05 15.50
CA GLU A 271 0.43 26.58 16.84
C GLU A 271 0.34 25.06 16.94
N TYR A 272 -0.15 24.40 15.88
CA TYR A 272 -0.18 22.93 15.84
C TYR A 272 1.24 22.36 15.68
N LEU A 273 2.04 22.95 14.79
CA LEU A 273 3.44 22.56 14.59
C LEU A 273 4.27 22.70 15.86
N ASP A 274 4.09 23.77 16.63
CA ASP A 274 4.79 23.98 17.90
C ASP A 274 4.48 22.87 18.91
N ARG A 275 3.22 22.40 18.98
CA ARG A 275 2.85 21.24 19.81
C ARG A 275 3.51 19.95 19.32
N VAL A 276 3.50 19.71 18.01
CA VAL A 276 4.15 18.53 17.41
C VAL A 276 5.66 18.55 17.68
N PHE A 277 6.34 19.67 17.46
CA PHE A 277 7.78 19.80 17.69
C PHE A 277 8.15 19.71 19.17
N GLY A 278 7.32 20.26 20.06
CA GLY A 278 7.50 20.09 21.50
C GLY A 278 7.43 18.61 21.92
N ALA A 279 6.46 17.87 21.41
CA ALA A 279 6.34 16.43 21.68
C ALA A 279 7.47 15.60 21.06
N LEU A 280 7.89 15.94 19.84
CA LEU A 280 9.03 15.30 19.18
C LEU A 280 10.34 15.54 19.94
N SER A 281 10.56 16.75 20.44
CA SER A 281 11.76 17.09 21.22
C SER A 281 11.85 16.23 22.48
N ARG A 282 10.74 16.06 23.21
CA ARG A 282 10.67 15.17 24.38
C ARG A 282 10.91 13.70 23.99
N LEU A 283 10.31 13.25 22.89
CA LEU A 283 10.53 11.89 22.39
C LEU A 283 12.00 11.65 22.03
N ILE A 284 12.67 12.62 21.43
CA ILE A 284 14.09 12.52 21.09
C ILE A 284 14.95 12.47 22.36
N GLN A 285 14.60 13.26 23.39
CA GLN A 285 15.30 13.23 24.68
C GLN A 285 15.13 11.88 25.39
N GLU A 286 13.93 11.28 25.35
CA GLU A 286 13.65 10.01 26.04
C GLU A 286 14.12 8.77 25.26
N ALA A 287 13.86 8.72 23.95
CA ALA A 287 14.03 7.52 23.12
C ALA A 287 15.16 7.64 22.08
N GLY A 288 15.81 8.80 21.99
CA GLY A 288 16.93 9.05 21.09
C GLY A 288 16.55 9.20 19.62
N ILE A 289 17.55 9.12 18.74
CA ILE A 289 17.40 9.27 17.29
C ILE A 289 17.26 7.95 16.52
N GLY A 290 17.28 6.81 17.21
CA GLY A 290 17.19 5.47 16.62
C GLY A 290 15.77 5.07 16.21
N ASP A 291 15.58 3.79 15.90
CA ASP A 291 14.30 3.25 15.40
C ASP A 291 13.20 3.24 16.47
N ARG A 292 13.56 3.30 17.75
CA ARG A 292 12.60 3.50 18.85
C ARG A 292 12.28 4.98 19.12
N GLY A 293 12.94 5.90 18.43
CA GLY A 293 12.82 7.34 18.62
C GLY A 293 12.57 8.07 17.30
N TRP A 294 13.37 9.09 17.00
CA TRP A 294 13.16 9.99 15.86
C TRP A 294 12.95 9.28 14.51
N ARG A 295 13.73 8.23 14.21
CA ARG A 295 13.69 7.58 12.89
C ARG A 295 12.31 7.03 12.54
N SER A 296 11.58 6.50 13.53
CA SER A 296 10.19 6.04 13.35
C SER A 296 9.19 7.17 13.53
N ALA A 297 9.38 8.03 14.53
CA ALA A 297 8.46 9.12 14.85
C ALA A 297 8.20 10.06 13.66
N ARG A 298 9.25 10.41 12.91
CA ARG A 298 9.13 11.27 11.72
C ARG A 298 8.21 10.68 10.65
N TRP A 299 8.14 9.35 10.52
CA TRP A 299 7.25 8.70 9.56
C TRP A 299 5.81 8.73 10.07
N GLU A 300 5.56 8.54 11.37
CA GLU A 300 4.21 8.71 11.93
C GLU A 300 3.68 10.14 11.69
N VAL A 301 4.54 11.15 11.90
CA VAL A 301 4.21 12.56 11.60
C VAL A 301 3.94 12.75 10.11
N TYR A 302 4.81 12.23 9.24
CA TYR A 302 4.64 12.32 7.79
C TYR A 302 3.32 11.69 7.32
N TYR A 303 3.01 10.47 7.75
CA TYR A 303 1.78 9.80 7.36
C TYR A 303 0.55 10.53 7.90
N LYS A 304 0.61 11.04 9.12
CA LYS A 304 -0.51 11.82 9.65
C LYS A 304 -0.71 13.12 8.88
N TYR A 305 0.38 13.83 8.55
CA TYR A 305 0.35 15.02 7.72
C TYR A 305 -0.25 14.74 6.34
N ALA A 306 0.26 13.71 5.67
CA ALA A 306 -0.21 13.25 4.37
C ALA A 306 -1.71 12.93 4.40
N ALA A 307 -2.15 12.10 5.36
CA ALA A 307 -3.54 11.73 5.53
C ALA A 307 -4.44 12.94 5.84
N SER A 308 -4.06 13.80 6.79
CA SER A 308 -4.88 14.93 7.21
C SER A 308 -5.05 15.98 6.11
N LEU A 309 -4.02 16.19 5.30
CA LEU A 309 -4.03 17.22 4.28
C LEU A 309 -4.39 16.68 2.89
N ARG A 310 -4.66 15.36 2.78
CA ARG A 310 -4.77 14.65 1.51
C ARG A 310 -3.56 14.98 0.61
N THR A 311 -2.40 15.15 1.23
CA THR A 311 -1.10 15.34 0.57
C THR A 311 -0.27 14.08 0.78
N GLY A 312 0.93 14.01 0.21
CA GLY A 312 1.77 12.83 0.32
C GLY A 312 2.78 12.80 -0.82
N LEU A 313 3.35 11.63 -1.06
CA LEU A 313 4.09 11.40 -2.28
C LEU A 313 3.12 11.59 -3.46
N LYS A 314 3.32 12.66 -4.24
CA LYS A 314 2.51 12.97 -5.42
C LYS A 314 3.42 13.12 -6.61
N CYS A 315 3.07 12.44 -7.70
CA CYS A 315 3.67 12.73 -8.99
C CYS A 315 2.93 13.90 -9.61
N VAL A 316 3.59 15.05 -9.77
CA VAL A 316 3.03 16.18 -10.52
C VAL A 316 3.57 16.10 -11.93
N VAL A 317 2.72 15.65 -12.86
CA VAL A 317 3.04 15.69 -14.29
C VAL A 317 2.95 17.14 -14.72
N VAL A 318 4.11 17.75 -14.97
CA VAL A 318 4.19 19.07 -15.58
C VAL A 318 4.03 18.85 -17.08
N CYS A 319 2.81 19.04 -17.61
CA CYS A 319 2.60 18.99 -19.05
C CYS A 319 3.53 19.98 -19.75
N ASP A 320 4.21 19.54 -20.82
CA ASP A 320 5.23 20.33 -21.51
C ASP A 320 4.71 21.65 -22.09
N ALA A 321 3.38 21.83 -22.22
CA ALA A 321 2.77 23.13 -22.53
C ALA A 321 3.21 24.23 -21.54
N HIS A 322 3.30 23.91 -20.24
CA HIS A 322 3.78 24.86 -19.23
C HIS A 322 5.30 25.05 -19.27
N ARG A 323 6.07 24.04 -19.70
CA ARG A 323 7.51 24.19 -19.93
C ARG A 323 7.80 25.04 -21.15
N HIS A 324 7.07 24.88 -22.25
CA HIS A 324 7.18 25.74 -23.42
C HIS A 324 6.81 27.18 -23.08
N LEU A 325 5.77 27.41 -22.26
CA LEU A 325 5.44 28.74 -21.75
C LEU A 325 6.51 29.30 -20.81
N ALA A 326 7.07 28.50 -19.90
CA ALA A 326 8.12 28.94 -18.99
C ALA A 326 9.45 29.23 -19.71
N VAL A 327 9.82 28.40 -20.70
CA VAL A 327 10.99 28.63 -21.55
C VAL A 327 10.75 29.87 -22.41
N ARG A 328 9.59 30.01 -23.08
CA ARG A 328 9.25 31.22 -23.85
C ARG A 328 9.22 32.48 -22.99
N ALA A 329 8.67 32.41 -21.77
CA ALA A 329 8.65 33.52 -20.83
C ALA A 329 10.07 33.90 -20.38
N ARG A 330 10.94 32.90 -20.14
CA ARG A 330 12.35 33.15 -19.80
C ARG A 330 13.12 33.76 -20.97
N THR A 331 12.97 33.22 -22.19
CA THR A 331 13.56 33.80 -23.41
C THR A 331 13.05 35.23 -23.66
N TYR A 332 11.77 35.50 -23.38
CA TYR A 332 11.20 36.84 -23.51
C TYR A 332 11.75 37.81 -22.45
N ILE A 333 11.86 37.39 -21.19
CA ILE A 333 12.47 38.20 -20.11
C ILE A 333 13.95 38.49 -20.40
N ASP A 334 14.68 37.50 -20.90
CA ASP A 334 16.10 37.67 -21.25
C ASP A 334 16.27 38.61 -22.45
N ARG A 335 15.37 38.56 -23.45
CA ARG A 335 15.34 39.56 -24.54
C ARG A 335 15.07 40.98 -24.03
N LEU A 336 14.07 41.15 -23.17
CA LEU A 336 13.77 42.45 -22.55
C LEU A 336 14.95 43.03 -21.75
N ARG A 337 15.73 42.17 -21.08
CA ARG A 337 16.92 42.58 -20.33
C ARG A 337 18.13 42.89 -21.21
N SER A 338 18.24 42.24 -22.36
CA SER A 338 19.36 42.43 -23.30
C SER A 338 19.24 43.69 -24.17
N GLY A 339 18.10 44.38 -24.15
CA GLY A 339 17.87 45.54 -25.01
C GLY A 339 17.77 45.22 -26.51
N GLN A 340 17.86 43.95 -26.91
CA GLN A 340 17.57 43.51 -28.26
C GLN A 340 16.06 43.59 -28.50
N ARG A 341 15.66 44.59 -29.28
CA ARG A 341 14.32 44.67 -29.86
C ARG A 341 14.17 43.72 -31.04
#